data_AF-A0A6J8AXZ6-F1
#
_entry.id   AF-A0A6J8AXZ6-F1
#
_cell.length_a   1.000
_cell.length_b   1.000
_cell.length_c   1.000
_cell.angle_alpha   90.00
_cell.angle_beta   90.00
_cell.angle_gamma   90.00
#
_symmetry.space_group_name_H-M   'P 1'
#
loop_
_entity.id
_entity.type
_entity.pdbx_description
1 polymer ?
#
loop_
_entity_poly.entity_id
_entity_poly.type
_entity_poly.pdbx_seq_one_letter_code
_entity_poly.pdbx_strand_id
1 'polypeptide(L)'
;MPTLIYLIISLINFSVFAHKCRIARHGDQTIADCTRLKLNFVPTGLPLSISGLDLSYNQISKLENNAFESFSNLTTLTMDSNNIDTIDGPAFKGLKRLRWLSMKHNQLNICSTIFDIVLKPLLHLQHLDIRYNINKTLDIQNQRFIPTLETILF
;
A
#
# COMPACT_ATOMS: atom_id res chain seq x y z
N MET A 1 -14.98 -15.21 -34.14
CA MET A 1 -15.08 -13.75 -34.03
C MET A 1 -15.82 -13.36 -32.74
N PRO A 2 -15.12 -13.35 -31.59
CA PRO A 2 -15.43 -12.38 -30.54
C PRO A 2 -14.15 -11.88 -29.85
N THR A 3 -13.61 -10.71 -30.22
CA THR A 3 -12.40 -10.16 -29.56
C THR A 3 -12.39 -8.64 -29.34
N LEU A 4 -13.47 -7.90 -29.60
CA LEU A 4 -13.49 -6.43 -29.35
C LEU A 4 -14.26 -5.99 -28.09
N ILE A 5 -15.10 -6.83 -27.48
CA ILE A 5 -15.95 -6.41 -26.35
C ILE A 5 -15.19 -6.38 -25.01
N TYR A 6 -14.18 -7.26 -24.82
CA TYR A 6 -13.41 -7.30 -23.56
C TYR A 6 -12.44 -6.13 -23.37
N LEU A 7 -11.92 -5.54 -24.46
CA LEU A 7 -10.95 -4.44 -24.37
C LEU A 7 -11.61 -3.12 -23.93
N ILE A 8 -12.89 -2.94 -24.22
CA ILE A 8 -13.64 -1.73 -23.84
C ILE A 8 -14.10 -1.81 -22.38
N ILE A 9 -14.42 -3.00 -21.86
CA ILE A 9 -14.86 -3.17 -20.47
C ILE A 9 -13.70 -2.95 -19.48
N SER A 10 -12.44 -3.25 -19.85
CA SER A 10 -11.30 -2.94 -18.98
C SER A 10 -11.04 -1.44 -18.90
N LEU A 11 -11.08 -0.71 -20.01
CA LEU A 11 -10.75 0.72 -20.05
C LEU A 11 -11.78 1.62 -19.35
N ILE A 12 -13.06 1.21 -19.27
CA ILE A 12 -14.11 2.00 -18.60
C ILE A 12 -14.07 1.83 -17.06
N ASN A 13 -13.45 0.77 -16.54
CA ASN A 13 -13.42 0.50 -15.09
C ASN A 13 -12.18 1.04 -14.35
N PHE A 14 -11.07 1.29 -15.05
CA PHE A 14 -9.83 1.73 -14.38
C PHE A 14 -9.84 3.20 -13.95
N SER A 15 -10.61 4.07 -14.61
CA SER A 15 -10.61 5.52 -14.33
C SER A 15 -11.68 6.00 -13.33
N VAL A 16 -12.66 5.16 -12.96
CA VAL A 16 -13.83 5.60 -12.19
C VAL A 16 -13.58 5.62 -10.67
N PHE A 17 -12.57 4.90 -10.16
CA PHE A 17 -12.37 4.77 -8.71
C PHE A 17 -11.57 5.93 -8.08
N ALA A 18 -10.61 6.52 -8.78
CA ALA A 18 -9.86 7.66 -8.22
C ALA A 18 -10.71 8.92 -8.01
N HIS A 19 -11.77 9.11 -8.79
CA HIS A 19 -12.67 10.26 -8.65
C HIS A 19 -13.50 10.24 -7.36
N LYS A 20 -13.48 9.13 -6.60
CA LYS A 20 -14.15 9.02 -5.30
C LYS A 20 -13.25 9.36 -4.11
N CYS A 21 -11.93 9.37 -4.29
CA CYS A 21 -11.03 9.75 -3.23
C CYS A 21 -11.10 11.24 -2.98
N ARG A 22 -11.23 11.64 -1.71
CA ARG A 22 -11.21 13.03 -1.31
C ARG A 22 -9.75 13.49 -1.21
N ILE A 23 -9.40 14.54 -1.95
CA ILE A 23 -8.07 15.15 -1.87
C ILE A 23 -8.12 16.34 -0.92
N ALA A 24 -7.26 16.33 0.10
CA ALA A 24 -7.12 17.41 1.07
C ALA A 24 -5.67 17.90 1.10
N ARG A 25 -5.48 19.21 1.35
CA ARG A 25 -4.16 19.80 1.59
C ARG A 25 -4.05 20.25 3.04
N HIS A 26 -2.96 19.87 3.69
CA HIS A 26 -2.64 20.24 5.06
C HIS A 26 -1.19 20.74 5.09
N GLY A 27 -1.02 22.06 5.03
CA GLY A 27 0.31 22.67 4.81
C GLY A 27 0.91 22.19 3.49
N ASP A 28 2.14 21.70 3.54
CA ASP A 28 2.86 21.16 2.37
C ASP A 28 2.42 19.74 1.99
N GLN A 29 1.60 19.08 2.81
CA GLN A 29 1.13 17.73 2.55
C GLN A 29 -0.15 17.74 1.71
N THR A 30 -0.21 16.85 0.71
CA THR A 30 -1.41 16.56 -0.06
C THR A 30 -1.82 15.11 0.23
N ILE A 31 -3.00 14.92 0.81
CA ILE A 31 -3.50 13.62 1.28
C ILE A 31 -4.67 13.19 0.39
N ALA A 32 -4.61 11.97 -0.11
CA ALA A 32 -5.73 11.29 -0.74
C ALA A 32 -6.41 10.36 0.27
N ASP A 33 -7.63 10.71 0.66
CA ASP A 33 -8.50 9.91 1.52
C ASP A 33 -9.42 9.06 0.63
N CYS A 34 -9.13 7.77 0.59
CA CYS A 34 -9.85 6.76 -0.17
C CYS A 34 -10.56 5.75 0.77
N THR A 35 -10.86 6.16 2.00
CA THR A 35 -11.40 5.25 3.02
C THR A 35 -12.85 4.84 2.72
N ARG A 36 -13.21 3.59 3.05
CA ARG A 36 -14.60 3.07 2.96
C ARG A 36 -15.23 3.14 1.56
N LEU A 37 -14.41 3.11 0.52
CA LEU A 37 -14.87 3.18 -0.87
C LEU A 37 -15.16 1.80 -1.49
N LYS A 38 -15.05 0.72 -0.69
CA LYS A 38 -15.21 -0.68 -1.13
C LYS A 38 -14.22 -1.04 -2.24
N LEU A 39 -13.01 -0.49 -2.17
CA LEU A 39 -11.97 -0.75 -3.16
C LEU A 39 -11.44 -2.17 -3.00
N ASN A 40 -11.27 -2.88 -4.10
CA ASN A 40 -10.63 -4.19 -4.14
C ASN A 40 -9.15 -4.09 -4.59
N PHE A 41 -8.74 -2.93 -5.09
CA PHE A 41 -7.41 -2.66 -5.64
C PHE A 41 -6.95 -1.25 -5.25
N VAL A 42 -5.65 -0.99 -5.37
CA VAL A 42 -5.09 0.35 -5.22
C VAL A 42 -5.59 1.24 -6.37
N PRO A 43 -6.19 2.41 -6.11
CA PRO A 43 -6.73 3.28 -7.14
C PRO A 43 -5.61 3.94 -7.96
N THR A 44 -5.79 4.00 -9.28
CA THR A 44 -4.89 4.68 -10.21
C THR A 44 -5.47 6.03 -10.63
N GLY A 45 -4.63 6.96 -11.11
CA GLY A 45 -5.09 8.28 -11.58
C GLY A 45 -5.30 9.33 -10.48
N LEU A 46 -4.82 9.08 -9.26
CA LEU A 46 -4.68 10.11 -8.22
C LEU A 46 -3.54 11.10 -8.59
N PRO A 47 -3.57 12.34 -8.08
CA PRO A 47 -2.50 13.30 -8.34
C PRO A 47 -1.12 12.76 -7.91
N LEU A 48 -0.12 12.82 -8.78
CA LEU A 48 1.23 12.32 -8.49
C LEU A 48 1.98 13.13 -7.39
N SER A 49 1.41 14.27 -6.99
CA SER A 49 1.91 15.13 -5.93
C SER A 49 1.44 14.74 -4.53
N ILE A 50 0.60 13.70 -4.38
CA ILE A 50 0.18 13.26 -3.05
C ILE A 50 1.38 12.78 -2.23
N SER A 51 1.39 13.18 -0.96
CA SER A 51 2.35 12.75 0.05
C SER A 51 1.74 11.75 1.03
N GLY A 52 0.41 11.73 1.16
CA GLY A 52 -0.33 10.77 1.98
C GLY A 52 -1.41 10.05 1.19
N LEU A 53 -1.56 8.74 1.42
CA LEU A 53 -2.63 7.94 0.87
C LEU A 53 -3.24 7.06 1.96
N ASP A 54 -4.53 7.21 2.17
CA ASP A 54 -5.31 6.38 3.10
C ASP A 54 -6.31 5.50 2.35
N LEU A 55 -6.04 4.20 2.34
CA LEU A 55 -6.86 3.14 1.74
C LEU A 55 -7.54 2.29 2.81
N SER A 56 -7.62 2.77 4.06
CA SER A 56 -8.16 1.99 5.16
C SER A 56 -9.65 1.69 5.00
N TYR A 57 -10.11 0.60 5.61
CA TYR A 57 -11.50 0.14 5.57
C TYR A 57 -12.01 -0.13 4.15
N ASN A 58 -11.19 -0.76 3.33
CA ASN A 58 -11.56 -1.24 2.00
C ASN A 58 -11.57 -2.78 1.98
N GLN A 59 -11.55 -3.38 0.79
CA GLN A 59 -11.68 -4.82 0.57
C GLN A 59 -10.45 -5.36 -0.20
N ILE A 60 -9.32 -4.66 -0.13
CA ILE A 60 -8.10 -5.02 -0.85
C ILE A 60 -7.57 -6.32 -0.24
N SER A 61 -7.41 -7.37 -1.05
CA SER A 61 -6.86 -8.65 -0.61
C SER A 61 -5.44 -8.92 -1.12
N LYS A 62 -5.07 -8.32 -2.26
CA LYS A 62 -3.76 -8.50 -2.87
C LYS A 62 -3.15 -7.17 -3.29
N LEU A 63 -1.87 -6.99 -3.01
CA LEU A 63 -1.05 -5.93 -3.59
C LEU A 63 -0.26 -6.48 -4.77
N GLU A 64 -0.63 -6.05 -5.97
CA GLU A 64 0.01 -6.49 -7.22
C GLU A 64 1.39 -5.86 -7.42
N ASN A 65 2.17 -6.45 -8.31
CA ASN A 65 3.40 -5.86 -8.83
C ASN A 65 3.19 -4.38 -9.18
N ASN A 66 4.09 -3.51 -8.70
CA ASN A 66 4.07 -2.08 -9.03
C ASN A 66 2.77 -1.34 -8.62
N ALA A 67 1.97 -1.88 -7.68
CA ALA A 67 0.71 -1.27 -7.23
C ALA A 67 0.85 0.21 -6.83
N PHE A 68 2.04 0.63 -6.38
CA PHE A 68 2.32 2.02 -5.99
C PHE A 68 3.40 2.71 -6.85
N GLU A 69 3.69 2.21 -8.05
CA GLU A 69 4.81 2.70 -8.88
C GLU A 69 4.72 4.20 -9.20
N SER A 70 3.52 4.74 -9.39
CA SER A 70 3.31 6.16 -9.69
C SER A 70 3.45 7.09 -8.47
N PHE A 71 3.44 6.58 -7.24
CA PHE A 71 3.38 7.39 -6.01
C PHE A 71 4.75 7.63 -5.38
N SER A 72 5.70 8.11 -6.17
CA SER A 72 7.10 8.31 -5.72
C SER A 72 7.30 9.40 -4.66
N ASN A 73 6.30 10.29 -4.49
CA ASN A 73 6.29 11.34 -3.47
C ASN A 73 5.65 10.90 -2.15
N LEU A 74 5.10 9.69 -2.07
CA LEU A 74 4.39 9.25 -0.88
C LEU A 74 5.34 9.13 0.31
N THR A 75 4.98 9.75 1.43
CA THR A 75 5.66 9.63 2.71
C THR A 75 4.86 8.81 3.71
N THR A 76 3.53 8.76 3.56
CA THR A 76 2.61 8.05 4.44
C THR A 76 1.63 7.19 3.64
N LEU A 77 1.59 5.89 3.93
CA LEU A 77 0.63 4.94 3.39
C LEU A 77 -0.08 4.21 4.53
N THR A 78 -1.41 4.27 4.55
CA THR A 78 -2.25 3.50 5.47
C THR A 78 -3.21 2.62 4.69
N MET A 79 -3.23 1.33 5.01
CA MET A 79 -4.09 0.31 4.38
C MET A 79 -4.75 -0.55 5.45
N ASP A 80 -5.11 0.06 6.57
CA ASP A 80 -5.59 -0.65 7.74
C ASP A 80 -6.98 -1.23 7.50
N SER A 81 -7.30 -2.34 8.19
CA SER A 81 -8.63 -2.96 8.11
C SER A 81 -9.03 -3.26 6.65
N ASN A 82 -8.13 -3.92 5.94
CA ASN A 82 -8.37 -4.53 4.64
C ASN A 82 -8.28 -6.07 4.80
N ASN A 83 -8.26 -6.80 3.68
CA ASN A 83 -8.16 -8.26 3.65
C ASN A 83 -6.80 -8.73 3.11
N ILE A 84 -5.75 -7.91 3.23
CA ILE A 84 -4.50 -8.16 2.51
C ILE A 84 -3.83 -9.42 3.05
N ASP A 85 -3.71 -10.45 2.21
CA ASP A 85 -3.03 -11.71 2.52
C ASP A 85 -1.76 -11.92 1.67
N THR A 86 -1.69 -11.24 0.52
CA THR A 86 -0.65 -11.43 -0.49
C THR A 86 -0.07 -10.09 -0.91
N ILE A 87 1.26 -9.98 -0.87
CA ILE A 87 2.01 -8.85 -1.40
C ILE A 87 3.02 -9.38 -2.42
N ASP A 88 2.86 -8.99 -3.68
CA ASP A 88 3.86 -9.34 -4.69
C ASP A 88 5.17 -8.58 -4.41
N GLY A 89 6.32 -9.21 -4.69
CA GLY A 89 7.64 -8.69 -4.33
C GLY A 89 7.91 -7.21 -4.64
N PRO A 90 7.67 -6.73 -5.88
CA PRO A 90 7.91 -5.34 -6.25
C PRO A 90 6.70 -4.42 -6.01
N ALA A 91 5.70 -4.79 -5.20
CA ALA A 91 4.52 -3.96 -4.97
C ALA A 91 4.86 -2.53 -4.50
N PHE A 92 5.88 -2.39 -3.65
CA PHE A 92 6.31 -1.09 -3.09
C PHE A 92 7.51 -0.44 -3.81
N LYS A 93 7.95 -0.95 -4.96
CA LYS A 93 9.17 -0.48 -5.67
C LYS A 93 9.18 1.04 -5.96
N GLY A 94 8.02 1.66 -6.14
CA GLY A 94 7.88 3.10 -6.39
C GLY A 94 8.03 4.00 -5.16
N LEU A 95 7.89 3.45 -3.95
CA LEU A 95 7.72 4.19 -2.69
C LEU A 95 9.05 4.67 -2.08
N LYS A 96 9.85 5.39 -2.88
CA LYS A 96 11.20 5.83 -2.54
C LYS A 96 11.30 6.82 -1.39
N ARG A 97 10.20 7.42 -0.96
CA ARG A 97 10.15 8.43 0.11
C ARG A 97 9.32 8.00 1.31
N LEU A 98 8.84 6.76 1.33
CA LEU A 98 7.93 6.28 2.36
C LEU A 98 8.64 6.23 3.71
N ARG A 99 8.02 6.87 4.70
CA ARG A 99 8.48 6.91 6.10
C ARG A 99 7.52 6.18 7.03
N TRP A 100 6.24 6.19 6.71
CA TRP A 100 5.19 5.56 7.51
C TRP A 100 4.38 4.58 6.68
N LEU A 101 4.33 3.33 7.13
CA LEU A 101 3.51 2.27 6.54
C LEU A 101 2.67 1.61 7.63
N SER A 102 1.35 1.60 7.46
CA SER A 102 0.43 0.85 8.31
C SER A 102 -0.38 -0.14 7.48
N MET A 103 -0.38 -1.40 7.90
CA MET A 103 -1.17 -2.49 7.36
C MET A 103 -1.82 -3.28 8.51
N LYS A 104 -2.25 -2.55 9.55
CA LYS A 104 -2.87 -3.11 10.75
C LYS A 104 -4.20 -3.77 10.40
N HIS A 105 -4.59 -4.83 11.10
CA HIS A 105 -5.86 -5.54 10.87
C HIS A 105 -5.98 -6.00 9.41
N ASN A 106 -5.00 -6.76 8.95
CA ASN A 106 -5.04 -7.45 7.66
C ASN A 106 -4.85 -8.96 7.90
N GLN A 107 -4.59 -9.71 6.83
CA GLN A 107 -4.42 -11.16 6.85
C GLN A 107 -3.00 -11.55 6.44
N LEU A 108 -2.00 -10.69 6.74
CA LEU A 108 -0.62 -10.92 6.33
C LEU A 108 0.01 -12.06 7.13
N ASN A 109 0.55 -13.04 6.40
CA ASN A 109 1.46 -14.02 6.97
C ASN A 109 2.90 -13.52 6.80
N ILE A 110 3.39 -12.78 7.80
CA ILE A 110 4.66 -12.08 7.65
C ILE A 110 5.81 -13.03 7.98
N CYS A 111 6.36 -13.64 6.93
CA CYS A 111 7.57 -14.45 6.96
C CYS A 111 8.81 -13.64 6.51
N SER A 112 10.01 -14.19 6.75
CA SER A 112 11.29 -13.57 6.35
C SER A 112 11.35 -13.21 4.87
N THR A 113 10.79 -14.06 3.99
CA THR A 113 10.77 -13.82 2.54
C THR A 113 9.99 -12.57 2.14
N ILE A 114 8.82 -12.33 2.75
CA ILE A 114 8.06 -11.10 2.51
C ILE A 114 8.88 -9.90 3.01
N PHE A 115 9.47 -9.99 4.19
CA PHE A 115 10.26 -8.90 4.75
C PHE A 115 11.44 -8.48 3.85
N ASP A 116 12.23 -9.44 3.36
CA ASP A 116 13.41 -9.19 2.54
C ASP A 116 13.08 -8.62 1.16
N ILE A 117 12.02 -9.11 0.52
CA ILE A 117 11.70 -8.70 -0.85
C ILE A 117 10.89 -7.40 -0.86
N VAL A 118 9.98 -7.24 0.10
CA VAL A 118 8.95 -6.20 0.06
C VAL A 118 9.33 -4.98 0.89
N LEU A 119 9.84 -5.18 2.12
CA LEU A 119 10.05 -4.09 3.08
C LEU A 119 11.48 -3.55 3.08
N LYS A 120 12.48 -4.41 2.89
CA LYS A 120 13.90 -4.01 2.84
C LYS A 120 14.23 -2.93 1.78
N PRO A 121 13.58 -2.89 0.60
CA PRO A 121 13.81 -1.82 -0.38
C PRO A 121 13.32 -0.44 0.07
N LEU A 122 12.52 -0.34 1.13
CA LEU A 122 12.00 0.92 1.65
C LEU A 122 13.06 1.62 2.52
N LEU A 123 14.08 2.18 1.87
CA LEU A 123 15.29 2.71 2.53
C LEU A 123 15.03 3.82 3.55
N HIS A 124 13.89 4.51 3.48
CA HIS A 124 13.53 5.62 4.36
C HIS A 124 12.42 5.29 5.36
N LEU A 125 12.00 4.01 5.45
CA LEU A 125 10.91 3.62 6.32
C LEU A 125 11.33 3.76 7.79
N GLN A 126 10.58 4.58 8.54
CA GLN A 126 10.82 4.88 9.95
C GLN A 126 9.79 4.20 10.86
N HIS A 127 8.55 4.06 10.39
CA HIS A 127 7.45 3.50 11.16
C HIS A 127 6.73 2.42 10.36
N LEU A 128 6.61 1.23 10.96
CA LEU A 128 5.86 0.10 10.43
C LEU A 128 4.88 -0.43 11.47
N ASP A 129 3.58 -0.39 11.16
CA ASP A 129 2.53 -1.03 11.97
C ASP A 129 1.91 -2.20 11.20
N ILE A 130 2.09 -3.39 11.75
CA ILE A 130 1.58 -4.66 11.22
C ILE A 130 0.79 -5.42 12.29
N ARG A 131 0.29 -4.72 13.32
CA ARG A 131 -0.50 -5.34 14.38
C ARG A 131 -1.76 -6.00 13.85
N TYR A 132 -2.18 -7.05 14.54
CA TYR A 132 -3.42 -7.78 14.27
C TYR A 132 -3.46 -8.40 12.86
N ASN A 133 -2.35 -9.01 12.43
CA ASN A 133 -2.25 -9.90 11.27
C ASN A 133 -2.19 -11.39 11.71
N ILE A 134 -2.21 -12.34 10.77
CA ILE A 134 -2.48 -13.76 11.05
C ILE A 134 -1.28 -14.58 11.57
N ASN A 135 -0.04 -14.14 11.35
CA ASN A 135 1.15 -14.82 11.87
C ASN A 135 2.27 -13.82 12.15
N LYS A 136 2.81 -13.88 13.38
CA LYS A 136 3.94 -13.06 13.85
C LYS A 136 5.15 -13.95 14.12
N THR A 137 5.61 -14.69 13.13
CA THR A 137 6.93 -15.35 13.15
C THR A 137 7.99 -14.42 12.54
N LEU A 138 7.87 -13.13 12.79
CA LEU A 138 9.02 -12.24 12.73
C LEU A 138 9.90 -12.58 13.92
N ASP A 139 10.77 -13.56 13.73
CA ASP A 139 11.89 -13.79 14.63
C ASP A 139 12.58 -12.44 14.84
N ILE A 140 12.90 -12.14 16.10
CA ILE A 140 13.49 -10.88 16.57
C ILE A 140 14.77 -10.55 15.78
N GLN A 141 15.40 -11.56 15.17
CA GLN A 141 16.52 -11.43 14.24
C GLN A 141 16.22 -10.55 13.00
N ASN A 142 14.99 -10.53 12.49
CA ASN A 142 14.64 -9.79 11.26
C ASN A 142 14.56 -8.26 11.47
N GLN A 143 14.43 -7.78 12.71
CA GLN A 143 14.36 -6.34 13.02
C GLN A 143 15.68 -5.61 12.76
N ARG A 144 16.82 -6.32 12.70
CA ARG A 144 18.15 -5.72 12.47
C ARG A 144 18.38 -5.20 11.04
N PHE A 145 17.47 -5.45 10.09
CA PHE A 145 17.77 -5.30 8.66
C PHE A 145 17.18 -4.06 7.98
N ILE A 146 16.35 -3.24 8.65
CA ILE A 146 15.95 -1.90 8.16
C ILE A 146 16.59 -0.86 9.10
N PRO A 147 17.77 -0.34 8.77
CA PRO A 147 18.54 0.51 9.69
C PRO A 147 17.88 1.85 10.00
N THR A 148 16.91 2.28 9.19
CA THR A 148 16.15 3.52 9.37
C THR A 148 14.90 3.35 10.21
N LEU A 149 14.52 2.13 10.56
CA LEU A 149 13.27 1.86 11.27
C LEU A 149 13.39 2.27 12.74
N GLU A 150 12.62 3.29 13.13
CA GLU A 150 12.56 3.84 14.48
C GLU A 150 11.48 3.12 15.32
N THR A 151 10.39 2.68 14.69
CA THR A 151 9.28 2.03 15.38
C THR A 151 8.71 0.90 14.55
N ILE A 152 8.54 -0.26 15.19
CA ILE A 152 7.82 -1.39 14.62
C ILE A 152 6.81 -1.93 15.63
N LEU A 153 5.56 -2.06 15.19
CA LEU A 153 4.46 -2.55 16.01
C LEU A 153 3.97 -3.89 15.44
N PHE A 154 4.11 -4.96 16.23
CA PHE A 154 3.75 -6.32 15.84
C PHE A 154 2.45 -6.78 16.44
#